data_AF-A0A7C6XYR2-F1
#
_entry.id   AF-A0A7C6XYR2-F1
#
_cell.length_a   1.000
_cell.length_b   1.000
_cell.length_c   1.000
_cell.angle_alpha   90.00
_cell.angle_beta   90.00
_cell.angle_gamma   90.00
#
_symmetry.space_group_name_H-M   'P 1'
#
loop_
_entity.id
_entity.type
_entity.pdbx_description
1 polymer ?
#
loop_
_entity_poly.entity_id
_entity_poly.type
_entity_poly.pdbx_seq_one_letter_code
_entity_poly.pdbx_strand_id
1 'polypeptide(L)'
;MSRDLRKRIVLAGLLLLVVAGGVGCQGEGEFALGRSTREPVASSVSDVAEDVKETGPQPETEAFAEENPESDALSGNELAMVDSVLSLAREWHPDAQWYGIMPFTSMEWALALPGNQPAWIYRFGTPDGACEYSVQIMDGRVTGAMEMPMPDYIEPSLQRLVPIDPDLPGLLDSEAVRAAYVAQEGSWLAEYPDMLLDYRLVHLRECGRPTWMLIDAEHLAEPLFVMDAVTGESLDTDACLP
;
A
#
# COMPACT_ATOMS: atom_id res chain seq x y z
N MET A 1 -10.74 -42.91 -7.08
CA MET A 1 -11.67 -42.74 -5.93
C MET A 1 -10.84 -42.12 -4.81
N SER A 2 -10.84 -40.79 -4.54
CA SER A 2 -11.93 -39.97 -3.95
C SER A 2 -12.41 -40.60 -2.64
N ARG A 3 -12.47 -39.96 -1.48
CA ARG A 3 -12.37 -38.56 -1.01
C ARG A 3 -12.28 -38.68 0.52
N ASP A 4 -11.57 -37.79 1.20
CA ASP A 4 -12.09 -37.12 2.41
C ASP A 4 -11.11 -36.03 2.84
N LEU A 5 -11.34 -34.85 2.25
CA LEU A 5 -10.72 -33.59 2.62
C LEU A 5 -11.83 -32.55 2.58
N ARG A 6 -12.14 -31.95 3.73
CA ARG A 6 -12.95 -30.74 4.04
C ARG A 6 -13.49 -30.97 5.45
N LYS A 7 -13.46 -30.07 6.43
CA LYS A 7 -13.26 -28.63 6.51
C LYS A 7 -13.07 -28.31 8.00
N ARG A 8 -12.30 -27.26 8.31
CA ARG A 8 -12.61 -26.16 9.27
C ARG A 8 -11.28 -25.55 9.73
N ILE A 9 -10.74 -24.65 8.92
CA ILE A 9 -9.79 -23.65 9.40
C ILE A 9 -10.61 -22.38 9.56
N VAL A 10 -10.82 -21.99 10.82
CA VAL A 10 -11.23 -20.65 11.19
C VAL A 10 -9.97 -19.80 11.05
N LEU A 11 -9.87 -18.96 10.01
CA LEU A 11 -8.84 -17.94 9.93
C LEU A 11 -9.14 -16.90 11.01
N ALA A 12 -8.45 -17.01 12.15
CA ALA A 12 -8.25 -15.85 13.00
C ALA A 12 -7.20 -14.97 12.31
N GLY A 13 -7.61 -13.75 11.93
CA GLY A 13 -6.71 -12.74 11.37
C GLY A 13 -5.54 -12.51 12.32
N LEU A 14 -4.33 -12.79 11.83
CA LEU A 14 -3.09 -12.57 12.56
C LEU A 14 -2.68 -11.11 12.32
N LEU A 15 -2.92 -10.24 13.29
CA LEU A 15 -2.36 -8.90 13.32
C LEU A 15 -0.86 -9.03 13.66
N LEU A 16 0.00 -8.99 12.64
CA LEU A 16 1.46 -9.05 12.79
C LEU A 16 1.98 -7.63 13.07
N LEU A 17 2.05 -7.27 14.35
CA LEU A 17 2.82 -6.13 14.83
C LEU A 17 4.29 -6.57 14.95
N VAL A 18 5.08 -6.38 13.89
CA VAL A 18 6.53 -6.61 13.94
C VAL A 18 7.20 -5.30 14.35
N VAL A 19 7.37 -5.11 15.65
CA VAL A 19 8.31 -4.11 16.18
C VAL A 19 9.70 -4.75 16.12
N ALA A 20 10.38 -4.60 14.98
CA ALA A 20 11.80 -4.91 14.91
C ALA A 20 12.52 -3.88 15.78
N GLY A 21 13.15 -4.33 16.87
CA GLY A 21 14.03 -3.52 17.71
C GLY A 21 15.29 -3.12 16.95
N GLY A 22 15.15 -2.18 16.01
CA GLY A 22 16.22 -1.29 15.61
C GLY A 22 16.49 -0.33 16.76
N VAL A 23 17.69 0.25 16.79
CA VAL A 23 18.07 1.29 17.75
C VAL A 23 17.06 2.42 17.62
N GLY A 24 16.03 2.41 18.49
CA GLY A 24 14.93 3.34 18.40
C GLY A 24 15.45 4.77 18.50
N CYS A 25 14.90 5.65 17.69
CA CYS A 25 15.02 7.09 17.86
C CYS A 25 14.37 7.48 19.19
N GLN A 26 15.06 7.27 20.33
CA GLN A 26 14.50 7.48 21.67
C GLN A 26 14.30 8.98 21.96
N GLY A 27 13.06 9.43 21.84
CA GLY A 27 12.46 10.45 22.72
C GLY A 27 11.54 9.75 23.73
N GLU A 28 11.73 10.01 25.03
CA GLU A 28 11.00 9.35 26.11
C GLU A 28 9.50 9.70 26.08
N GLY A 29 8.65 8.71 25.80
CA GLY A 29 7.19 8.78 25.98
C GLY A 29 6.69 7.50 26.65
N GLU A 30 6.25 7.61 27.91
CA GLU A 30 5.70 6.52 28.71
C GLU A 30 4.41 5.94 28.10
N PHE A 31 4.40 4.62 27.84
CA PHE A 31 3.22 3.87 27.39
C PHE A 31 2.19 3.67 28.52
N ALA A 32 0.98 4.21 28.35
CA ALA A 32 -0.18 3.90 29.20
C ALA A 32 -1.10 2.87 28.51
N LEU A 33 -1.00 1.60 28.91
CA LEU A 33 -1.93 0.54 28.48
C LEU A 33 -3.19 0.53 29.37
N GLY A 34 -4.31 1.00 28.83
CA GLY A 34 -5.64 0.84 29.43
C GLY A 34 -6.17 -0.59 29.27
N ARG A 35 -6.32 -1.34 30.38
CA ARG A 35 -6.99 -2.65 30.42
C ARG A 35 -8.51 -2.49 30.33
N SER A 36 -9.14 -3.09 29.32
CA SER A 36 -10.58 -3.34 29.29
C SER A 36 -10.84 -4.85 29.46
N THR A 37 -11.32 -5.24 30.63
CA THR A 37 -11.76 -6.60 30.97
C THR A 37 -13.19 -6.84 30.49
N ARG A 38 -13.42 -7.86 29.66
CA ARG A 38 -14.72 -8.55 29.57
C ARG A 38 -14.53 -10.06 29.44
N GLU A 39 -15.17 -10.78 30.35
CA GLU A 39 -15.28 -12.24 30.44
C GLU A 39 -16.15 -12.83 29.30
N PRO A 40 -15.94 -14.10 28.90
CA PRO A 40 -16.93 -14.82 28.10
C PRO A 40 -17.85 -15.69 28.98
N VAL A 41 -19.15 -15.48 28.84
CA VAL A 41 -20.22 -16.36 29.36
C VAL A 41 -20.47 -17.50 28.37
N ALA A 42 -20.53 -18.72 28.89
CA ALA A 42 -20.83 -19.95 28.15
C ALA A 42 -22.33 -20.06 27.79
N SER A 43 -22.64 -20.72 26.66
CA SER A 43 -23.95 -21.35 26.44
C SER A 43 -23.80 -22.60 25.59
N SER A 44 -24.29 -23.71 26.13
CA SER A 44 -24.35 -25.04 25.54
C SER A 44 -25.62 -25.23 24.69
N VAL A 45 -25.66 -26.29 23.87
CA VAL A 45 -26.73 -27.32 23.74
C VAL A 45 -27.03 -27.78 22.29
N SER A 46 -26.89 -29.11 22.12
CA SER A 46 -27.54 -30.15 21.27
C SER A 46 -27.58 -30.16 19.74
N ASP A 47 -27.22 -31.36 19.26
CA ASP A 47 -27.58 -32.05 18.02
C ASP A 47 -29.10 -32.21 17.78
N VAL A 48 -29.52 -32.11 16.51
CA VAL A 48 -30.52 -33.00 15.85
C VAL A 48 -30.20 -33.07 14.35
N ALA A 49 -30.15 -34.30 13.82
CA ALA A 49 -30.00 -34.62 12.40
C ALA A 49 -31.37 -34.69 11.70
N GLU A 50 -31.47 -34.21 10.46
CA GLU A 50 -32.51 -34.62 9.51
C GLU A 50 -31.96 -34.71 8.09
N ASP A 51 -32.43 -35.74 7.40
CA ASP A 51 -32.03 -36.31 6.12
C ASP A 51 -33.04 -35.86 5.06
N VAL A 52 -32.62 -35.23 3.96
CA VAL A 52 -33.45 -35.10 2.74
C VAL A 52 -32.57 -35.14 1.49
N LYS A 53 -32.86 -36.12 0.66
CA LYS A 53 -32.30 -36.36 -0.68
C LYS A 53 -33.31 -35.87 -1.71
N GLU A 54 -32.96 -34.91 -2.57
CA GLU A 54 -33.69 -34.71 -3.82
C GLU A 54 -32.83 -34.09 -4.95
N THR A 55 -33.05 -34.62 -6.14
CA THR A 55 -32.40 -34.38 -7.43
C THR A 55 -33.13 -33.29 -8.23
N GLY A 56 -32.40 -32.37 -8.88
CA GLY A 56 -32.96 -31.43 -9.87
C GLY A 56 -31.89 -30.50 -10.50
N PRO A 57 -32.08 -30.02 -11.74
CA PRO A 57 -30.99 -29.64 -12.66
C PRO A 57 -30.39 -28.25 -12.39
N GLN A 58 -29.10 -28.09 -12.71
CA GLN A 58 -28.39 -26.80 -12.65
C GLN A 58 -28.97 -25.80 -13.66
N PRO A 59 -29.32 -24.57 -13.26
CA PRO A 59 -29.52 -23.49 -14.21
C PRO A 59 -28.15 -22.98 -14.68
N GLU A 60 -28.08 -22.72 -15.98
CA GLU A 60 -26.96 -22.10 -16.68
C GLU A 60 -26.69 -20.73 -16.05
N THR A 61 -25.56 -20.60 -15.34
CA THR A 61 -25.12 -19.30 -14.85
C THR A 61 -24.53 -18.54 -16.02
N GLU A 62 -25.25 -17.49 -16.43
CA GLU A 62 -24.75 -16.44 -17.30
C GLU A 62 -23.38 -15.97 -16.80
N ALA A 63 -22.42 -15.89 -17.72
CA ALA A 63 -21.09 -15.39 -17.46
C ALA A 63 -21.18 -13.92 -17.05
N PHE A 64 -21.21 -13.67 -15.74
CA PHE A 64 -20.73 -12.42 -15.20
C PHE A 64 -19.28 -12.30 -15.63
N ALA A 65 -18.96 -11.25 -16.38
CA ALA A 65 -17.58 -10.84 -16.56
C ALA A 65 -16.98 -10.70 -15.15
N GLU A 66 -16.01 -11.54 -14.82
CA GLU A 66 -15.15 -11.33 -13.66
C GLU A 66 -14.43 -10.01 -13.91
N GLU A 67 -14.91 -8.92 -13.29
CA GLU A 67 -14.06 -7.76 -13.03
C GLU A 67 -12.88 -8.29 -12.22
N ASN A 68 -11.70 -8.26 -12.83
CA ASN A 68 -10.48 -8.77 -12.24
C ASN A 68 -10.00 -7.74 -11.19
N PRO A 69 -10.17 -7.97 -9.88
CA PRO A 69 -9.95 -6.94 -8.86
C PRO A 69 -8.46 -6.61 -8.63
N GLU A 70 -7.55 -7.32 -9.29
CA GLU A 70 -6.10 -7.18 -9.08
C GLU A 70 -5.47 -6.02 -9.88
N SER A 71 -5.99 -5.66 -11.06
CA SER A 71 -5.39 -4.59 -11.89
C SER A 71 -5.73 -3.17 -11.42
N ASP A 72 -6.77 -3.02 -10.59
CA ASP A 72 -7.26 -1.74 -10.04
C ASP A 72 -6.99 -1.57 -8.54
N ALA A 73 -6.27 -2.52 -7.91
CA ALA A 73 -6.11 -2.60 -6.45
C ALA A 73 -5.49 -1.34 -5.80
N LEU A 74 -4.73 -0.55 -6.58
CA LEU A 74 -4.11 0.71 -6.18
C LEU A 74 -4.57 1.85 -7.08
N SER A 75 -5.86 2.17 -7.03
CA SER A 75 -6.39 3.37 -7.69
C SER A 75 -7.33 4.13 -6.78
N GLY A 76 -7.08 5.43 -6.66
CA GLY A 76 -7.90 6.38 -5.92
C GLY A 76 -7.78 6.30 -4.39
N ASN A 77 -8.20 7.41 -3.76
CA ASN A 77 -8.25 7.65 -2.30
C ASN A 77 -6.92 7.76 -1.55
N GLU A 78 -5.76 7.61 -2.19
CA GLU A 78 -4.48 7.68 -1.48
C GLU A 78 -4.20 9.07 -0.90
N LEU A 79 -4.43 10.13 -1.67
CA LEU A 79 -4.25 11.50 -1.18
C LEU A 79 -5.24 11.86 -0.06
N ALA A 80 -6.46 11.29 -0.09
CA ALA A 80 -7.49 11.54 0.93
C ALA A 80 -7.10 10.99 2.32
N MET A 81 -6.18 10.03 2.37
CA MET A 81 -5.72 9.40 3.62
C MET A 81 -4.51 10.11 4.24
N VAL A 82 -3.80 10.97 3.49
CA VAL A 82 -2.52 11.58 3.90
C VAL A 82 -2.63 12.24 5.27
N ASP A 83 -3.66 13.05 5.52
CA ASP A 83 -3.83 13.74 6.81
C ASP A 83 -4.00 12.78 8.00
N SER A 84 -4.75 11.70 7.79
CA SER A 84 -5.00 10.69 8.83
C SER A 84 -3.71 9.92 9.13
N VAL A 85 -2.97 9.55 8.09
CA VAL A 85 -1.72 8.79 8.23
C VAL A 85 -0.60 9.68 8.79
N LEU A 86 -0.53 10.96 8.38
CA LEU A 86 0.39 11.95 8.92
C LEU A 86 0.09 12.27 10.39
N SER A 87 -1.18 12.23 10.79
CA SER A 87 -1.54 12.37 12.21
C SER A 87 -1.02 11.19 13.03
N LEU A 88 -1.19 9.96 12.53
CA LEU A 88 -0.63 8.75 13.17
C LEU A 88 0.91 8.79 13.24
N ALA A 89 1.54 9.20 12.15
CA ALA A 89 2.98 9.44 12.07
C ALA A 89 3.49 10.40 13.15
N ARG A 90 2.74 11.49 13.39
CA ARG A 90 3.03 12.50 14.41
C ARG A 90 2.81 12.03 15.84
N GLU A 91 2.04 10.96 16.07
CA GLU A 91 1.95 10.33 17.39
C GLU A 91 3.26 9.64 17.78
N TRP A 92 4.03 9.17 16.80
CA TRP A 92 5.35 8.57 17.03
C TRP A 92 6.48 9.60 17.01
N HIS A 93 6.50 10.44 15.98
CA HIS A 93 7.52 11.47 15.79
C HIS A 93 6.83 12.82 15.58
N PRO A 94 6.75 13.71 16.59
CA PRO A 94 5.95 14.95 16.50
C PRO A 94 6.33 15.89 15.34
N ASP A 95 7.56 15.82 14.85
CA ASP A 95 8.11 16.60 13.74
C ASP A 95 8.09 15.85 12.38
N ALA A 96 7.45 14.69 12.34
CA ALA A 96 7.06 13.95 11.14
C ALA A 96 6.66 14.82 9.95
N GLN A 97 7.31 14.55 8.82
CA GLN A 97 6.97 15.12 7.51
C GLN A 97 6.68 14.01 6.51
N TRP A 98 5.78 14.27 5.57
CA TRP A 98 5.42 13.33 4.51
C TRP A 98 6.38 13.48 3.34
N TYR A 99 6.93 12.37 2.86
CA TYR A 99 7.89 12.33 1.75
C TYR A 99 7.33 11.65 0.49
N GLY A 100 6.05 11.25 0.54
CA GLY A 100 5.33 10.68 -0.58
C GLY A 100 4.89 9.24 -0.37
N ILE A 101 4.72 8.53 -1.48
CA ILE A 101 4.23 7.15 -1.53
C ILE A 101 5.31 6.29 -2.17
N MET A 102 5.63 5.19 -1.51
CA MET A 102 6.52 4.16 -2.05
C MET A 102 5.68 3.07 -2.72
N PRO A 103 6.23 2.43 -3.77
CA PRO A 103 5.72 1.16 -4.28
C PRO A 103 5.59 0.13 -3.16
N PHE A 104 4.52 -0.67 -3.16
CA PHE A 104 4.35 -1.74 -2.15
C PHE A 104 5.43 -2.81 -2.28
N THR A 105 5.90 -3.02 -3.51
CA THR A 105 7.01 -3.89 -3.88
C THR A 105 8.34 -3.47 -3.24
N SER A 106 8.55 -2.17 -2.98
CA SER A 106 9.73 -1.70 -2.24
C SER A 106 9.81 -2.31 -0.84
N MET A 107 8.67 -2.60 -0.20
CA MET A 107 8.64 -3.27 1.11
C MET A 107 8.95 -4.75 1.02
N GLU A 108 8.49 -5.42 -0.03
CA GLU A 108 8.86 -6.82 -0.28
C GLU A 108 10.38 -6.96 -0.41
N TRP A 109 10.99 -6.06 -1.16
CA TRP A 109 12.43 -6.07 -1.43
C TRP A 109 13.24 -5.70 -0.19
N ALA A 110 12.78 -4.71 0.59
CA ALA A 110 13.46 -4.29 1.81
C ALA A 110 13.43 -5.38 2.90
N LEU A 111 12.30 -6.10 3.02
CA LEU A 111 12.10 -7.10 4.07
C LEU A 111 12.41 -8.53 3.62
N ALA A 112 12.69 -8.73 2.32
CA ALA A 112 12.83 -10.04 1.70
C ALA A 112 11.64 -10.98 2.02
N LEU A 113 10.43 -10.41 2.04
CA LEU A 113 9.19 -11.14 2.34
C LEU A 113 8.43 -11.43 1.02
N PRO A 114 8.05 -12.69 0.76
CA PRO A 114 7.28 -13.02 -0.43
C PRO A 114 5.81 -12.60 -0.28
N GLY A 115 5.22 -12.05 -1.34
CA GLY A 115 3.76 -11.99 -1.54
C GLY A 115 3.03 -10.99 -0.65
N ASN A 116 3.54 -9.76 -0.60
CA ASN A 116 2.83 -8.64 -0.02
C ASN A 116 1.67 -8.27 -0.96
N GLN A 117 0.48 -8.12 -0.39
CA GLN A 117 -0.68 -7.68 -1.18
C GLN A 117 -0.49 -6.22 -1.60
N PRO A 118 -1.05 -5.80 -2.76
CA PRO A 118 -1.04 -4.39 -3.15
C PRO A 118 -1.59 -3.52 -2.00
N ALA A 119 -0.80 -2.53 -1.61
CA ALA A 119 -1.14 -1.63 -0.51
C ALA A 119 -0.48 -0.26 -0.71
N TRP A 120 -1.12 0.80 -0.20
CA TRP A 120 -0.50 2.11 -0.21
C TRP A 120 0.55 2.20 0.90
N ILE A 121 1.80 2.47 0.53
CA ILE A 121 2.89 2.66 1.49
C ILE A 121 3.24 4.15 1.60
N TYR A 122 2.78 4.79 2.66
CA TYR A 122 3.09 6.19 2.94
C TYR A 122 4.45 6.28 3.61
N ARG A 123 5.31 7.16 3.09
CA ARG A 123 6.66 7.36 3.59
C ARG A 123 6.76 8.67 4.36
N PHE A 124 7.36 8.60 5.53
CA PHE A 124 7.58 9.75 6.38
C PHE A 124 8.97 9.74 6.99
N GLY A 125 9.38 10.88 7.52
CA GLY A 125 10.61 11.00 8.28
C GLY A 125 10.72 12.29 9.06
N THR A 126 11.78 12.41 9.83
CA THR A 126 12.15 13.63 10.56
C THR A 126 12.89 14.60 9.63
N PRO A 127 12.85 15.92 9.89
CA PRO A 127 13.48 16.92 9.00
C PRO A 127 14.99 16.78 8.86
N ASP A 128 15.67 16.19 9.85
CA ASP A 128 17.10 15.89 9.83
C ASP A 128 17.43 14.59 9.07
N GLY A 129 16.41 13.85 8.63
CA GLY A 129 16.53 12.57 7.95
C GLY A 129 17.10 11.46 8.84
N ALA A 130 17.11 11.64 10.17
CA ALA A 130 17.64 10.65 11.11
C ALA A 130 16.70 9.46 11.30
N CYS A 131 15.38 9.70 11.23
CA CYS A 131 14.37 8.67 11.41
C CYS A 131 13.48 8.62 10.16
N GLU A 132 13.25 7.42 9.66
CA GLU A 132 12.35 7.12 8.57
C GLU A 132 11.37 6.05 9.02
N TYR A 133 10.11 6.24 8.66
CA TYR A 133 9.08 5.26 8.96
C TYR A 133 8.01 5.27 7.87
N SER A 134 7.36 4.12 7.71
CA SER A 134 6.34 3.88 6.72
C SER A 134 5.05 3.39 7.35
N VAL A 135 3.92 3.72 6.73
CA VAL A 135 2.60 3.22 7.11
C VAL A 135 1.97 2.56 5.90
N GLN A 136 1.52 1.33 6.09
CA GLN A 136 0.81 0.54 5.07
C GLN A 136 -0.70 0.67 5.29
N ILE A 137 -1.40 1.05 4.22
CA ILE A 137 -2.85 1.10 4.14
C ILE A 137 -3.35 0.08 3.11
N MET A 138 -4.28 -0.77 3.52
CA MET A 138 -4.99 -1.71 2.65
C MET A 138 -6.49 -1.59 2.93
N ASP A 139 -7.33 -1.53 1.89
CA ASP A 139 -8.78 -1.31 2.00
C ASP A 139 -9.18 -0.12 2.90
N GLY A 140 -8.41 0.98 2.81
CA GLY A 140 -8.63 2.20 3.60
C GLY A 140 -8.32 2.06 5.09
N ARG A 141 -7.63 0.99 5.52
CA ARG A 141 -7.26 0.73 6.91
C ARG A 141 -5.76 0.59 7.08
N VAL A 142 -5.24 1.07 8.20
CA VAL A 142 -3.86 0.79 8.61
C VAL A 142 -3.71 -0.69 8.90
N THR A 143 -2.84 -1.37 8.15
CA THR A 143 -2.56 -2.81 8.33
C THR A 143 -1.15 -3.08 8.84
N GLY A 144 -0.24 -2.12 8.67
CA GLY A 144 1.12 -2.21 9.14
C GLY A 144 1.75 -0.83 9.24
N ALA A 145 2.77 -0.72 10.07
CA ALA A 145 3.61 0.47 10.13
C ALA A 145 4.96 0.09 10.73
N MET A 146 6.02 0.76 10.28
CA MET A 146 7.39 0.33 10.51
C MET A 146 8.33 1.53 10.58
N GLU A 147 9.23 1.54 11.57
CA GLU A 147 10.33 2.50 11.65
C GLU A 147 11.62 1.82 11.19
N MET A 148 11.99 2.07 9.93
CA MET A 148 13.18 1.52 9.30
C MET A 148 13.61 2.43 8.15
N PRO A 149 14.89 2.81 8.05
CA PRO A 149 15.41 3.50 6.88
C PRO A 149 15.33 2.60 5.65
N MET A 150 14.86 3.16 4.54
CA MET A 150 14.88 2.42 3.28
C MET A 150 16.30 2.31 2.76
N PRO A 151 16.74 1.13 2.29
CA PRO A 151 18.02 1.05 1.62
C PRO A 151 18.01 1.90 0.34
N ASP A 152 19.05 2.73 0.16
CA ASP A 152 19.17 3.67 -0.97
C ASP A 152 19.11 3.01 -2.36
N TYR A 153 19.38 1.71 -2.45
CA TYR A 153 19.29 0.95 -3.70
C TYR A 153 17.85 0.50 -4.04
N ILE A 154 16.90 0.69 -3.12
CA ILE A 154 15.47 0.40 -3.29
C ILE A 154 14.68 1.71 -3.47
N GLU A 155 14.88 2.66 -2.56
CA GLU A 155 14.26 3.99 -2.61
C GLU A 155 15.29 5.08 -2.29
N PRO A 156 15.17 6.30 -2.84
CA PRO A 156 16.07 7.40 -2.51
C PRO A 156 16.11 7.70 -1.02
N SER A 157 17.28 8.01 -0.48
CA SER A 157 17.40 8.45 0.92
C SER A 157 16.59 9.73 1.19
N LEU A 158 16.10 9.91 2.43
CA LEU A 158 15.37 11.13 2.82
C LEU A 158 16.18 12.42 2.58
N GLN A 159 17.53 12.36 2.59
CA GLN A 159 18.36 13.55 2.34
C GLN A 159 18.29 14.03 0.88
N ARG A 160 17.99 13.11 -0.06
CA ARG A 160 17.74 13.42 -1.47
C ARG A 160 16.33 13.93 -1.71
N LEU A 161 15.43 13.77 -0.75
CA LEU A 161 14.04 14.17 -0.88
C LEU A 161 13.75 15.54 -0.26
N VAL A 162 12.64 16.12 -0.72
CA VAL A 162 11.98 17.27 -0.13
C VAL A 162 10.61 16.79 0.35
N PRO A 163 10.17 17.18 1.57
CA PRO A 163 8.82 16.87 2.02
C PRO A 163 7.76 17.38 1.03
N ILE A 164 6.68 16.62 0.88
CA ILE A 164 5.52 17.01 0.10
C ILE A 164 4.51 17.65 1.06
N ASP A 165 4.05 18.85 0.70
CA ASP A 165 2.95 19.51 1.41
C ASP A 165 1.64 18.78 1.08
N PRO A 166 0.92 18.18 2.06
CA PRO A 166 -0.36 17.53 1.82
C PRO A 166 -1.40 18.48 1.21
N ASP A 167 -1.30 19.77 1.51
CA ASP A 167 -2.21 20.81 1.03
C ASP A 167 -1.74 21.45 -0.28
N LEU A 168 -0.73 20.87 -0.95
CA LEU A 168 -0.18 21.41 -2.20
C LEU A 168 -1.30 21.54 -3.25
N PRO A 169 -1.64 22.77 -3.68
CA PRO A 169 -2.76 22.97 -4.60
C PRO A 169 -2.51 22.28 -5.94
N GLY A 170 -3.48 21.48 -6.36
CA GLY A 170 -3.43 20.79 -7.66
C GLY A 170 -2.60 19.51 -7.65
N LEU A 171 -2.20 18.97 -6.49
CA LEU A 171 -1.61 17.64 -6.42
C LEU A 171 -2.62 16.60 -6.98
N LEU A 172 -2.22 15.95 -8.07
CA LEU A 172 -3.00 14.95 -8.79
C LEU A 172 -2.89 13.59 -8.10
N ASP A 173 -3.93 12.78 -8.22
CA ASP A 173 -4.00 11.42 -7.68
C ASP A 173 -3.50 10.36 -8.68
N SER A 174 -3.44 9.12 -8.22
CA SER A 174 -3.07 7.93 -8.98
C SER A 174 -3.99 7.67 -10.18
N GLU A 175 -5.28 8.04 -10.10
CA GLU A 175 -6.22 7.92 -11.21
C GLU A 175 -5.83 8.83 -12.38
N ALA A 176 -5.40 10.06 -12.10
CA ALA A 176 -4.90 10.98 -13.12
C ALA A 176 -3.65 10.43 -13.82
N VAL A 177 -2.73 9.80 -13.07
CA VAL A 177 -1.52 9.16 -13.62
C VAL A 177 -1.91 8.04 -14.57
N ARG A 178 -2.80 7.14 -14.13
CA ARG A 178 -3.27 6.01 -14.93
C ARG A 178 -3.97 6.48 -16.20
N ALA A 179 -4.85 7.47 -16.09
CA ALA A 179 -5.57 8.03 -17.23
C ALA A 179 -4.61 8.64 -18.26
N ALA A 180 -3.60 9.38 -17.80
CA ALA A 180 -2.57 9.96 -18.67
C ALA A 180 -1.74 8.88 -19.37
N TYR A 181 -1.36 7.81 -18.67
CA TYR A 181 -0.62 6.70 -19.26
C TYR A 181 -1.43 5.92 -20.30
N VAL A 182 -2.70 5.61 -20.02
CA VAL A 182 -3.59 4.90 -20.96
C VAL A 182 -3.83 5.73 -22.23
N ALA A 183 -3.80 7.06 -22.14
CA ALA A 183 -3.94 7.94 -23.29
C ALA A 183 -2.69 8.00 -24.19
N GLN A 184 -1.56 7.45 -23.76
CA GLN A 184 -0.34 7.43 -24.58
C GLN A 184 -0.42 6.39 -25.71
N GLU A 185 0.08 6.78 -26.89
CA GLU A 185 0.31 5.82 -27.95
C GLU A 185 1.38 4.81 -27.52
N GLY A 186 1.07 3.52 -27.61
CA GLY A 186 2.00 2.46 -27.22
C GLY A 186 2.01 2.12 -25.72
N SER A 187 1.00 2.56 -24.95
CA SER A 187 0.79 2.08 -23.58
C SER A 187 0.76 0.54 -23.53
N TRP A 188 1.54 -0.04 -22.62
CA TRP A 188 1.61 -1.49 -22.45
C TRP A 188 0.29 -2.08 -21.95
N LEU A 189 -0.58 -1.28 -21.32
CA LEU A 189 -1.89 -1.73 -20.86
C LEU A 189 -2.83 -2.12 -22.00
N ALA A 190 -2.58 -1.65 -23.23
CA ALA A 190 -3.34 -2.10 -24.40
C ALA A 190 -3.00 -3.55 -24.78
N GLU A 191 -1.76 -3.99 -24.53
CA GLU A 191 -1.29 -5.35 -24.81
C GLU A 191 -1.42 -6.28 -23.59
N TYR A 192 -1.21 -5.73 -22.39
CA TYR A 192 -1.23 -6.42 -21.10
C TYR A 192 -2.22 -5.75 -20.14
N PRO A 193 -3.54 -5.96 -20.33
CA PRO A 193 -4.57 -5.28 -19.54
C PRO A 193 -4.60 -5.70 -18.06
N ASP A 194 -4.08 -6.88 -17.73
CA ASP A 194 -4.02 -7.43 -16.37
C ASP A 194 -2.67 -7.16 -15.68
N MET A 195 -1.79 -6.34 -16.26
CA MET A 195 -0.51 -5.98 -15.66
C MET A 195 -0.72 -5.30 -14.31
N LEU A 196 -0.02 -5.76 -13.28
CA LEU A 196 -0.10 -5.19 -11.95
C LEU A 196 0.70 -3.89 -11.90
N LEU A 197 -0.01 -2.78 -11.72
CA LEU A 197 0.59 -1.45 -11.62
C LEU A 197 0.88 -1.09 -10.17
N ASP A 198 2.02 -0.42 -9.97
CA ASP A 198 2.41 0.19 -8.71
C ASP A 198 2.74 1.67 -8.94
N TYR A 199 2.71 2.46 -7.88
CA TYR A 199 2.84 3.92 -7.97
C TYR A 199 3.85 4.43 -6.96
N ARG A 200 4.70 5.36 -7.42
CA ARG A 200 5.59 6.14 -6.56
C ARG A 200 5.23 7.61 -6.68
N LEU A 201 5.00 8.27 -5.56
CA LEU A 201 4.94 9.73 -5.47
C LEU A 201 6.15 10.19 -4.67
N VAL A 202 6.98 11.05 -5.26
CA VAL A 202 8.20 11.52 -4.61
C VAL A 202 8.55 12.93 -5.06
N HIS A 203 9.19 13.72 -4.19
CA HIS A 203 9.76 15.01 -4.53
C HIS A 203 11.28 14.96 -4.37
N LEU A 204 11.94 14.57 -5.45
CA LEU A 204 13.41 14.59 -5.55
C LEU A 204 13.91 16.03 -5.57
N ARG A 205 14.95 16.32 -4.78
CA ARG A 205 15.54 17.66 -4.68
C ARG A 205 16.04 18.17 -6.03
N GLU A 206 16.58 17.27 -6.86
CA GLU A 206 17.08 17.52 -8.20
C GLU A 206 15.99 17.86 -9.23
N CYS A 207 14.76 17.36 -9.04
CA CYS A 207 13.62 17.64 -9.91
C CYS A 207 12.97 18.99 -9.63
N GLY A 208 13.10 19.48 -8.38
CA GLY A 208 12.48 20.73 -7.93
C GLY A 208 10.95 20.72 -7.90
N ARG A 209 10.33 19.54 -8.10
CA ARG A 209 8.88 19.34 -8.08
C ARG A 209 8.52 17.91 -7.66
N PRO A 210 7.33 17.68 -7.09
CA PRO A 210 6.80 16.34 -6.87
C PRO A 210 6.45 15.66 -8.20
N THR A 211 6.71 14.36 -8.26
CA THR A 211 6.62 13.55 -9.47
C THR A 211 5.93 12.23 -9.15
N TRP A 212 4.99 11.85 -10.00
CA TRP A 212 4.42 10.51 -10.05
C TRP A 212 5.22 9.63 -10.99
N MET A 213 5.42 8.38 -10.59
CA MET A 213 5.96 7.33 -11.43
C MET A 213 5.00 6.14 -11.39
N LEU A 214 4.60 5.67 -12.57
CA LEU A 214 3.87 4.43 -12.74
C LEU A 214 4.87 3.32 -13.04
N ILE A 215 4.76 2.21 -12.32
CA ILE A 215 5.75 1.13 -12.35
C ILE A 215 5.00 -0.18 -12.60
N ASP A 216 5.62 -1.10 -13.36
CA ASP A 216 5.19 -2.50 -13.38
C ASP A 216 5.65 -3.16 -12.08
N ALA A 217 4.72 -3.60 -11.24
CA ALA A 217 5.03 -4.23 -9.96
C ALA A 217 5.89 -5.50 -10.12
N GLU A 218 5.82 -6.17 -11.27
CA GLU A 218 6.65 -7.34 -11.57
C GLU A 218 8.06 -6.95 -12.07
N HIS A 219 8.24 -5.73 -12.60
CA HIS A 219 9.47 -5.25 -13.24
C HIS A 219 9.84 -3.82 -12.81
N LEU A 220 10.42 -3.70 -11.61
CA LEU A 220 10.71 -2.41 -10.95
C LEU A 220 11.88 -1.60 -11.52
N ALA A 221 12.57 -2.07 -12.57
CA ALA A 221 13.84 -1.50 -12.99
C ALA A 221 13.70 -0.07 -13.53
N GLU A 222 12.61 0.21 -14.26
CA GLU A 222 12.34 1.51 -14.86
C GLU A 222 10.84 1.79 -14.81
N PRO A 223 10.42 3.04 -14.53
CA PRO A 223 9.00 3.36 -14.55
C PRO A 223 8.46 3.30 -15.99
N LEU A 224 7.25 2.79 -16.12
CA LEU A 224 6.47 2.79 -17.36
C LEU A 224 6.12 4.22 -17.80
N PHE A 225 5.90 5.10 -16.82
CA PHE A 225 5.48 6.47 -17.07
C PHE A 225 5.89 7.39 -15.92
N VAL A 226 6.29 8.62 -16.24
CA VAL A 226 6.68 9.65 -15.27
C VAL A 226 5.93 10.94 -15.58
N MET A 227 5.35 11.55 -14.54
CA MET A 227 4.45 12.70 -14.66
C MET A 227 4.70 13.71 -13.55
N ASP A 228 4.68 14.99 -13.89
CA ASP A 228 4.61 16.08 -12.90
C ASP A 228 3.32 15.94 -12.08
N ALA A 229 3.46 15.83 -10.76
CA ALA A 229 2.33 15.53 -9.89
C ALA A 229 1.37 16.72 -9.70
N VAL A 230 1.70 17.91 -10.19
CA VAL A 230 0.85 19.10 -10.11
C VAL A 230 0.28 19.49 -11.47
N THR A 231 1.11 19.43 -12.53
CA THR A 231 0.69 19.87 -13.87
C THR A 231 0.08 18.75 -14.70
N GLY A 232 0.39 17.49 -14.39
CA GLY A 232 0.01 16.33 -15.20
C GLY A 232 0.82 16.19 -16.49
N GLU A 233 1.86 17.00 -16.69
CA GLU A 233 2.74 16.91 -17.86
C GLU A 233 3.63 15.66 -17.74
N SER A 234 3.72 14.88 -18.82
CA SER A 234 4.68 13.79 -18.94
C SER A 234 6.11 14.32 -18.94
N LEU A 235 7.01 13.67 -18.21
CA LEU A 235 8.42 14.07 -18.11
C LEU A 235 9.32 13.10 -18.88
N ASP A 236 10.27 13.64 -19.66
CA ASP A 236 11.35 12.85 -20.27
C ASP A 236 12.34 12.42 -19.18
N THR A 237 12.66 11.12 -19.17
CA THR A 237 12.90 10.35 -17.96
C THR A 237 14.31 10.44 -17.36
N ASP A 238 15.29 11.13 -17.91
CA ASP A 238 16.67 10.98 -17.39
C ASP A 238 16.98 11.81 -16.12
N ALA A 239 16.32 12.96 -15.93
CA ALA A 239 16.69 13.89 -14.85
C ALA A 239 15.95 13.64 -13.53
N CYS A 240 14.92 12.77 -13.55
CA CYS A 240 13.97 12.62 -12.45
C CYS A 240 13.74 11.18 -11.99
N LEU A 241 14.67 10.29 -12.32
CA LEU A 241 14.65 8.92 -11.82
C LEU A 241 15.44 8.82 -10.49
N PRO A 242 14.96 7.97 -9.57
CA PRO A 242 15.57 7.77 -8.26
C PRO A 242 16.97 7.15 -8.30
#